data_AF-A0AA86TX82-F1
#
_entry.id   AF-A0AA86TX82-F1
#
_cell.length_a   1.000
_cell.length_b   1.000
_cell.length_c   1.000
_cell.angle_alpha   90.00
_cell.angle_beta   90.00
_cell.angle_gamma   90.00
#
_symmetry.space_group_name_H-M   'P 1'
#
loop_
_entity.id
_entity.type
_entity.pdbx_description
1 polymer ?
#
loop_
_entity_poly.entity_id
_entity_poly.type
_entity_poly.pdbx_seq_one_letter_code
_entity_poly.pdbx_strand_id
1 'polypeptide(L)'
;MPKITRLTVKEILDFCSPQGEQHTLSFYYMLLLSEYGPPVENGIIGGPYKHQRVLTKFEINPMLEVYDKKIKELIRTEITTPQKFHHPLKYEIVEILEHYMKRLPKKQIEYSKIPKFQPETEVSFSDFSYCMELFCLDIVKWLSQ
;
A
#
# COMPACT_ATOMS: atom_id res chain seq x y z
N MET A 1 20.01 -16.63 5.02
CA MET A 1 19.00 -15.87 4.24
C MET A 1 18.28 -14.94 5.21
N PRO A 2 18.05 -13.66 4.89
CA PRO A 2 17.23 -12.79 5.72
C PRO A 2 15.83 -13.40 5.87
N LYS A 3 15.24 -13.26 7.07
CA LYS A 3 13.89 -13.77 7.38
C LYS A 3 12.88 -12.99 6.53
N ILE A 4 12.06 -13.69 5.75
CA ILE A 4 10.97 -13.07 4.98
C ILE A 4 9.92 -12.58 5.98
N THR A 5 9.68 -11.27 6.00
CA THR A 5 8.55 -10.68 6.72
C THR A 5 7.29 -10.90 5.90
N ARG A 6 6.38 -11.73 6.41
CA ARG A 6 5.10 -12.05 5.77
C ARG A 6 3.99 -11.20 6.37
N LEU A 7 3.03 -10.85 5.52
CA LEU A 7 1.79 -10.17 5.86
C LEU A 7 0.64 -10.87 5.17
N THR A 8 -0.54 -10.79 5.73
CA THR A 8 -1.79 -11.18 5.08
C THR A 8 -2.41 -9.99 4.37
N VAL A 9 -3.18 -10.26 3.31
CA VAL A 9 -4.01 -9.22 2.66
C VAL A 9 -4.93 -8.57 3.69
N LYS A 10 -5.46 -9.33 4.65
CA LYS A 10 -6.28 -8.82 5.76
C LYS A 10 -5.55 -7.75 6.57
N GLU A 11 -4.29 -7.97 6.95
CA GLU A 11 -3.49 -6.98 7.70
C GLU A 11 -3.30 -5.67 6.91
N ILE A 12 -3.08 -5.78 5.59
CA ILE A 12 -2.99 -4.60 4.71
C ILE A 12 -4.34 -3.86 4.65
N LEU A 13 -5.45 -4.60 4.49
CA LEU A 13 -6.80 -4.02 4.43
C LEU A 13 -7.21 -3.34 5.73
N ASP A 14 -6.95 -3.98 6.87
CA ASP A 14 -7.29 -3.45 8.19
C ASP A 14 -6.49 -2.16 8.49
N PHE A 15 -5.26 -2.04 7.97
CA PHE A 15 -4.46 -0.82 8.07
C PHE A 15 -4.90 0.28 7.10
N CYS A 16 -5.09 -0.04 5.83
CA CYS A 16 -5.36 0.97 4.80
C CYS A 16 -6.81 1.44 4.78
N SER A 17 -7.73 0.61 5.28
CA SER A 17 -9.17 0.90 5.31
C SER A 17 -9.80 0.33 6.59
N PRO A 18 -9.53 0.92 7.77
CA PRO A 18 -10.08 0.43 9.04
C PRO A 18 -11.62 0.44 9.05
N GLN A 19 -12.21 -0.49 9.80
CA GLN A 19 -13.67 -0.58 9.92
C GLN A 19 -14.26 0.69 10.56
N GLY A 20 -15.34 1.21 9.98
CA GLY A 20 -16.06 2.37 10.50
C GLY A 20 -15.64 3.73 9.93
N GLU A 21 -14.59 3.80 9.10
CA GLU A 21 -14.19 5.03 8.43
C GLU A 21 -14.74 5.09 7.00
N GLN A 22 -15.66 6.04 6.72
CA GLN A 22 -16.30 6.22 5.41
C GLN A 22 -15.39 6.88 4.37
N HIS A 23 -14.33 7.59 4.82
CA HIS A 23 -13.39 8.30 3.96
C HIS A 23 -11.97 8.01 4.43
N THR A 24 -11.37 6.95 3.90
CA THR A 24 -9.99 6.56 4.18
C THR A 24 -9.08 6.98 3.04
N LEU A 25 -7.91 7.54 3.37
CA LEU A 25 -6.87 7.88 2.39
C LEU A 25 -6.10 6.61 1.99
N SER A 26 -6.82 5.55 1.60
CA SER A 26 -6.31 4.17 1.54
C SER A 26 -5.03 4.03 0.72
N PHE A 27 -4.98 4.69 -0.45
CA PHE A 27 -3.78 4.65 -1.29
C PHE A 27 -2.56 5.28 -0.59
N TYR A 28 -2.75 6.36 0.16
CA TYR A 28 -1.66 7.00 0.90
C TYR A 28 -1.21 6.13 2.07
N TYR A 29 -2.12 5.40 2.71
CA TYR A 29 -1.75 4.38 3.69
C TYR A 29 -0.99 3.20 3.07
N MET A 30 -1.31 2.80 1.83
CA MET A 30 -0.51 1.80 1.11
C MET A 30 0.91 2.28 0.84
N LEU A 31 1.08 3.55 0.43
CA LEU A 31 2.40 4.18 0.24
C LEU A 31 3.17 4.31 1.56
N LEU A 32 2.49 4.71 2.63
CA LEU A 32 3.07 4.77 3.96
C LEU A 32 3.57 3.39 4.40
N LEU A 33 2.74 2.37 4.20
CA LEU A 33 3.09 1.01 4.56
C LEU A 33 4.31 0.51 3.77
N SER A 34 4.37 0.80 2.46
CA SER A 34 5.49 0.35 1.62
C SER A 34 6.83 1.01 1.99
N GLU A 35 6.81 2.23 2.50
CA GLU A 35 8.02 2.97 2.86
C GLU A 35 8.54 2.67 4.28
N TYR A 36 7.64 2.46 5.26
CA TYR A 36 8.03 2.45 6.67
C TYR A 36 8.08 1.06 7.32
N GLY A 37 7.29 0.10 6.83
CA GLY A 37 7.30 -1.25 7.40
C GLY A 37 5.91 -1.90 7.48
N PRO A 38 5.86 -3.18 7.87
CA PRO A 38 4.61 -3.88 8.12
C PRO A 38 3.74 -3.16 9.17
N PRO A 39 2.40 -3.31 9.09
CA PRO A 39 1.53 -2.71 10.08
C PRO A 39 1.76 -3.39 11.43
N VAL A 40 1.61 -2.63 12.50
CA VAL A 40 1.58 -3.12 13.88
C VAL A 40 0.28 -2.70 14.53
N GLU A 41 -0.03 -3.29 15.69
CA GLU A 41 -1.22 -2.92 16.44
C GLU A 41 -1.24 -1.40 16.65
N ASN A 42 -2.29 -0.74 16.13
CA ASN A 42 -2.51 0.70 16.19
C ASN A 42 -1.54 1.62 15.41
N GLY A 43 -0.74 1.10 14.45
CA GLY A 43 0.08 1.99 13.60
C GLY A 43 1.15 1.30 12.75
N ILE A 44 2.23 2.03 12.49
CA ILE A 44 3.46 1.52 11.87
C ILE A 44 4.65 1.80 12.78
N ILE A 45 5.68 0.95 12.69
CA ILE A 45 6.94 1.21 13.39
C ILE A 45 7.69 2.31 12.64
N GLY A 46 8.05 3.38 13.35
CA GLY A 46 8.95 4.43 12.90
C GLY A 46 10.09 4.65 13.89
N GLY A 47 10.99 5.59 13.54
CA GLY A 47 12.19 5.88 14.33
C GLY A 47 13.42 5.08 13.89
N PRO A 48 14.62 5.48 14.35
CA PRO A 48 15.86 4.83 13.96
C PRO A 48 15.89 3.38 14.43
N TYR A 49 16.63 2.51 13.73
CA TYR A 49 16.68 1.06 13.98
C TYR A 49 16.86 0.67 15.47
N LYS A 50 17.62 1.46 16.22
CA LYS A 50 17.90 1.22 17.65
C LYS A 50 16.82 1.75 18.61
N HIS A 51 15.88 2.57 18.14
CA HIS A 51 14.82 3.22 18.91
C HIS A 51 13.50 3.22 18.13
N GLN A 52 13.11 2.03 17.66
CA GLN A 52 11.84 1.81 16.99
C GLN A 52 10.66 2.06 17.94
N ARG A 53 9.64 2.78 17.47
CA ARG A 53 8.37 2.98 18.19
C ARG A 53 7.19 3.05 17.24
N VAL A 54 5.99 2.81 17.75
CA VAL A 54 4.76 3.00 16.98
C VAL A 54 4.53 4.50 16.75
N LEU A 55 4.29 4.89 15.50
CA LEU A 55 3.88 6.25 15.15
C LEU A 55 2.40 6.45 15.49
N THR A 56 2.09 7.57 16.13
CA THR A 56 0.71 7.96 16.45
C THR A 56 -0.01 8.50 15.21
N LYS A 57 -1.35 8.57 15.24
CA LYS A 57 -2.14 9.19 14.17
C LYS A 57 -1.70 10.63 13.85
N PHE A 58 -1.31 11.40 14.88
CA PHE A 58 -0.82 12.78 14.72
C PHE A 58 0.49 12.86 13.91
N GLU A 59 1.32 11.83 13.98
CA GLU A 59 2.59 11.77 13.26
C GLU A 59 2.41 11.25 11.84
N ILE A 60 1.43 10.36 11.65
CA ILE A 60 1.06 9.82 10.35
C ILE A 60 0.42 10.90 9.47
N ASN A 61 -0.48 11.74 10.02
CA ASN A 61 -1.23 12.73 9.24
C ASN A 61 -0.34 13.65 8.37
N PRO A 62 0.72 14.29 8.90
CA PRO A 62 1.63 15.09 8.07
C PRO A 62 2.30 14.30 6.95
N MET A 63 2.54 13.00 7.13
CA MET A 63 3.13 12.13 6.11
C MET A 63 2.12 11.88 4.97
N LEU A 64 0.85 11.72 5.30
CA LEU A 64 -0.22 11.59 4.31
C LEU A 64 -0.37 12.85 3.45
N GLU A 65 -0.17 14.04 4.01
CA GLU A 65 -0.15 15.29 3.24
C GLU A 65 1.00 15.37 2.24
N VAL A 66 2.16 14.77 2.57
CA VAL A 66 3.30 14.68 1.64
C VAL A 66 2.92 13.78 0.45
N TYR A 67 2.27 12.65 0.70
CA TYR A 67 1.78 11.79 -0.39
C TYR A 67 0.71 12.49 -1.22
N ASP A 68 -0.20 13.23 -0.60
CA ASP A 68 -1.21 14.01 -1.34
C ASP A 68 -0.58 14.98 -2.34
N LYS A 69 0.43 15.75 -1.90
CA LYS A 69 1.16 16.66 -2.80
C LYS A 69 1.87 15.91 -3.92
N LYS A 70 2.57 14.82 -3.60
CA LYS A 70 3.28 13.99 -4.59
C LYS A 70 2.33 13.40 -5.65
N ILE A 71 1.20 12.85 -5.22
CA ILE A 71 0.23 12.20 -6.11
C ILE A 71 -0.52 13.23 -6.95
N LYS A 72 -0.90 14.39 -6.39
CA LYS A 72 -1.48 15.49 -7.17
C LYS A 72 -0.52 15.99 -8.26
N GLU A 73 0.76 16.11 -7.95
CA GLU A 73 1.76 16.47 -8.94
C GLU A 73 1.85 15.40 -10.03
N LEU A 74 1.95 14.12 -9.65
CA LEU A 74 2.00 13.01 -10.59
C LEU A 74 0.77 12.95 -11.51
N ILE A 75 -0.43 13.15 -10.96
CA ILE A 75 -1.68 13.21 -11.73
C ILE A 75 -1.62 14.35 -12.76
N ARG A 76 -1.14 15.53 -12.34
CA ARG A 76 -1.03 16.71 -13.20
C ARG A 76 -0.04 16.51 -14.36
N THR A 77 1.04 15.78 -14.14
CA THR A 77 2.11 15.64 -15.13
C THR A 77 1.97 14.40 -16.01
N GLU A 78 1.49 13.29 -15.48
CA GLU A 78 1.54 11.98 -16.15
C GLU A 78 0.18 11.47 -16.66
N ILE A 79 -0.94 12.11 -16.29
CA ILE A 79 -2.27 11.66 -16.68
C ILE A 79 -2.86 12.61 -17.72
N THR A 80 -2.96 12.12 -18.95
CA THR A 80 -3.43 12.89 -20.12
C THR A 80 -4.89 13.35 -19.99
N THR A 81 -5.72 12.61 -19.25
CA THR A 81 -7.12 12.96 -18.98
C THR A 81 -7.42 12.61 -17.53
N PRO A 82 -7.10 13.50 -16.58
CA PRO A 82 -7.30 13.20 -15.18
C PRO A 82 -8.80 13.19 -14.89
N GLN A 83 -9.39 12.00 -14.75
CA GLN A 83 -10.66 11.89 -14.03
C GLN A 83 -10.41 12.12 -12.54
N LYS A 84 -11.49 12.12 -11.76
CA LYS A 84 -11.40 12.36 -10.33
C LYS A 84 -10.74 11.15 -9.65
N PHE A 85 -9.45 11.28 -9.35
CA PHE A 85 -8.72 10.32 -8.52
C PHE A 85 -9.51 10.02 -7.24
N HIS A 86 -9.66 8.73 -6.92
CA HIS A 86 -10.25 8.28 -5.68
C HIS A 86 -9.29 7.36 -4.91
N HIS A 87 -9.47 7.32 -3.59
CA HIS A 87 -8.80 6.33 -2.78
C HIS A 87 -9.51 4.97 -2.93
N PRO A 88 -8.76 3.87 -3.08
CA PRO A 88 -9.33 2.56 -3.31
C PRO A 88 -10.15 2.09 -2.10
N LEU A 89 -11.29 1.50 -2.40
CA LEU A 89 -12.08 0.70 -1.47
C LEU A 89 -11.40 -0.64 -1.19
N LYS A 90 -11.83 -1.36 -0.14
CA LYS A 90 -11.21 -2.65 0.25
C LYS A 90 -11.09 -3.64 -0.91
N TYR A 91 -12.12 -3.79 -1.73
CA TYR A 91 -12.07 -4.72 -2.86
C TYR A 91 -11.07 -4.27 -3.93
N GLU A 92 -10.96 -2.96 -4.19
CA GLU A 92 -10.00 -2.40 -5.15
C GLU A 92 -8.56 -2.59 -4.65
N ILE A 93 -8.32 -2.49 -3.34
CA ILE A 93 -6.99 -2.81 -2.76
C ILE A 93 -6.63 -4.27 -3.08
N VAL A 94 -7.56 -5.21 -2.89
CA VAL A 94 -7.32 -6.63 -3.23
C VAL A 94 -7.01 -6.81 -4.71
N GLU A 95 -7.78 -6.15 -5.60
CA GLU A 95 -7.57 -6.21 -7.05
C GLU A 95 -6.23 -5.61 -7.47
N ILE A 96 -5.83 -4.48 -6.90
CA ILE A 96 -4.53 -3.84 -7.12
C ILE A 96 -3.40 -4.80 -6.69
N LEU A 97 -3.47 -5.33 -5.47
CA LEU A 97 -2.47 -6.26 -4.96
C LEU A 97 -2.37 -7.49 -5.86
N GLU A 98 -3.50 -8.12 -6.20
CA GLU A 98 -3.53 -9.29 -7.06
C GLU A 98 -2.93 -9.00 -8.44
N HIS A 99 -3.37 -7.91 -9.08
CA HIS A 99 -2.99 -7.56 -10.43
C HIS A 99 -1.48 -7.28 -10.53
N TYR A 100 -0.94 -6.45 -9.64
CA TYR A 100 0.44 -5.98 -9.76
C TYR A 100 1.45 -6.92 -9.09
N MET A 101 1.11 -7.59 -7.97
CA MET A 101 2.04 -8.53 -7.35
C MET A 101 2.29 -9.77 -8.21
N LYS A 102 1.27 -10.24 -8.98
CA LYS A 102 1.45 -11.33 -9.95
C LYS A 102 2.39 -10.94 -11.10
N ARG A 103 2.55 -9.65 -11.39
CA ARG A 103 3.40 -9.08 -12.46
C ARG A 103 4.82 -8.74 -12.00
N LEU A 104 5.17 -8.97 -10.72
CA LEU A 104 6.51 -8.67 -10.21
C LEU A 104 7.59 -9.49 -10.94
N PRO A 105 8.66 -8.84 -11.45
CA PRO A 105 9.73 -9.54 -12.17
C PRO A 105 10.61 -10.39 -11.24
N LYS A 106 10.74 -9.98 -9.98
CA LYS A 106 11.45 -10.69 -8.92
C LYS A 106 10.57 -10.68 -7.68
N LYS A 107 10.22 -11.88 -7.20
CA LYS A 107 9.32 -12.08 -6.06
C LYS A 107 9.91 -13.09 -5.09
N GLN A 108 9.74 -12.83 -3.80
CA GLN A 108 10.11 -13.73 -2.73
C GLN A 108 9.07 -14.82 -2.52
N ILE A 109 7.81 -14.57 -2.87
CA ILE A 109 6.71 -15.54 -2.85
C ILE A 109 6.12 -15.70 -4.25
N GLU A 110 5.74 -16.93 -4.61
CA GLU A 110 5.17 -17.25 -5.92
C GLU A 110 3.65 -16.97 -5.95
N TYR A 111 3.26 -15.80 -6.46
CA TYR A 111 1.85 -15.38 -6.53
C TYR A 111 1.07 -15.93 -7.75
N SER A 112 1.75 -16.41 -8.81
CA SER A 112 1.07 -16.79 -10.07
C SER A 112 0.14 -18.00 -9.92
N LYS A 113 0.41 -18.85 -8.92
CA LYS A 113 -0.37 -20.06 -8.62
C LYS A 113 -1.59 -19.78 -7.76
N ILE A 114 -1.73 -18.56 -7.22
CA ILE A 114 -2.85 -18.17 -6.38
C ILE A 114 -3.99 -17.70 -7.30
N PRO A 115 -5.13 -18.43 -7.38
CA PRO A 115 -6.18 -18.09 -8.32
C PRO A 115 -6.70 -16.66 -8.11
N LYS A 116 -7.03 -16.33 -6.85
CA LYS A 116 -7.52 -15.02 -6.42
C LYS A 116 -6.96 -14.69 -5.04
N PHE A 117 -6.63 -13.43 -4.78
CA PHE A 117 -6.24 -13.01 -3.44
C PHE A 117 -7.46 -13.02 -2.52
N GLN A 118 -7.27 -13.61 -1.34
CA GLN A 118 -8.24 -13.68 -0.24
C GLN A 118 -7.63 -13.00 1.00
N PRO A 119 -8.42 -12.62 2.02
CA PRO A 119 -7.90 -12.00 3.24
C PRO A 119 -6.72 -12.75 3.88
N GLU A 120 -6.75 -14.08 3.87
CA GLU A 120 -5.72 -14.98 4.38
C GLU A 120 -4.51 -15.18 3.43
N THR A 121 -4.53 -14.59 2.24
CA THR A 121 -3.41 -14.69 1.30
C THR A 121 -2.18 -14.01 1.88
N GLU A 122 -1.10 -14.78 1.99
CA GLU A 122 0.19 -14.26 2.44
C GLU A 122 0.95 -13.58 1.31
N VAL A 123 1.50 -12.42 1.62
CA VAL A 123 2.39 -11.64 0.78
C VAL A 123 3.68 -11.33 1.53
N SER A 124 4.80 -11.24 0.80
CA SER A 124 6.04 -10.71 1.38
C SER A 124 5.93 -9.20 1.48
N PHE A 125 6.32 -8.64 2.62
CA PHE A 125 6.40 -7.19 2.78
C PHE A 125 7.37 -6.57 1.76
N SER A 126 8.49 -7.23 1.47
CA SER A 126 9.43 -6.75 0.46
C SER A 126 8.84 -6.77 -0.94
N ASP A 127 8.05 -7.79 -1.28
CA ASP A 127 7.35 -7.85 -2.57
C ASP A 127 6.26 -6.77 -2.66
N PHE A 128 5.51 -6.55 -1.58
CA PHE A 128 4.52 -5.47 -1.49
C PHE A 128 5.18 -4.10 -1.66
N SER A 129 6.26 -3.82 -0.92
CA SER A 129 6.99 -2.56 -1.00
C SER A 129 7.53 -2.32 -2.41
N TYR A 130 8.17 -3.34 -3.00
CA TYR A 130 8.67 -3.28 -4.37
C TYR A 130 7.54 -3.12 -5.41
N CYS A 131 6.38 -3.74 -5.18
CA CYS A 131 5.20 -3.58 -6.02
C CYS A 131 4.70 -2.13 -6.04
N MET A 132 4.60 -1.51 -4.85
CA MET A 132 4.16 -0.12 -4.74
C MET A 132 5.17 0.84 -5.39
N GLU A 133 6.46 0.60 -5.23
CA GLU A 133 7.51 1.39 -5.89
C GLU A 133 7.45 1.25 -7.42
N LEU A 134 7.42 0.02 -7.93
CA LEU A 134 7.52 -0.27 -9.36
C LEU A 134 6.27 0.17 -10.14
N PHE A 135 5.08 0.01 -9.55
CA PHE A 135 3.80 0.22 -10.23
C PHE A 135 3.01 1.44 -9.74
N CYS A 136 3.60 2.33 -8.94
CA CYS A 136 2.91 3.50 -8.39
C CYS A 136 2.12 4.29 -9.45
N LEU A 137 2.76 4.63 -10.58
CA LEU A 137 2.11 5.37 -11.66
C LEU A 137 0.96 4.58 -12.31
N ASP A 138 1.13 3.28 -12.52
CA ASP A 138 0.09 2.45 -13.13
C ASP A 138 -1.12 2.31 -12.19
N ILE A 139 -0.89 2.20 -10.88
CA ILE A 139 -1.96 2.19 -9.86
C ILE A 139 -2.67 3.54 -9.84
N VAL A 140 -1.94 4.66 -9.90
CA VAL A 140 -2.54 6.00 -9.95
C VAL A 140 -3.37 6.19 -11.21
N LYS A 141 -2.93 5.68 -12.36
CA LYS A 141 -3.72 5.65 -13.59
C LYS A 141 -4.99 4.82 -13.42
N TRP A 142 -4.90 3.64 -12.81
CA TRP A 142 -6.08 2.79 -12.51
C TRP A 142 -7.09 3.56 -11.66
N LEU A 143 -6.63 4.25 -10.61
CA LEU A 143 -7.47 5.02 -9.70
C LEU A 143 -7.96 6.36 -10.27
N SER A 144 -7.61 6.69 -11.51
CA SER A 144 -8.00 7.92 -12.20
C SER A 144 -8.75 7.63 -13.51
N GLN A 145 -9.24 6.39 -13.68
CA GLN A 145 -10.12 5.95 -14.77
C GLN A 145 -11.59 6.06 -14.38
#